data_AF-A0A085EWH7-F1
#
_entry.id   AF-A0A085EWH7-F1
#
_cell.length_a   1.000
_cell.length_b   1.000
_cell.length_c   1.000
_cell.angle_alpha   90.00
_cell.angle_beta   90.00
_cell.angle_gamma   90.00
#
_symmetry.space_group_name_H-M   'P 1'
#
loop_
_entity.id
_entity.type
_entity.pdbx_description
1 polymer ?
#
loop_
_entity_poly.entity_id
_entity_poly.type
_entity_poly.pdbx_seq_one_letter_code
_entity_poly.pdbx_strand_id
1 'polypeptide(L)'
;MIRLAAIALLVTVAQFGVGSPAFAACTCRCINGELRSLCDSSFDFRPMCSAQICPIAPPSIAPIQPLMLPPMGKTSCRQVQALNSDTSEYEWETLCE
;
A
#
# COMPACT_ATOMS: atom_id res chain seq x y z
N MET A 1 -8.78 -39.83 -32.41
CA MET A 1 -7.98 -38.58 -32.46
C MET A 1 -8.82 -37.32 -32.25
N ILE A 2 -10.03 -37.23 -32.82
CA ILE A 2 -10.91 -36.03 -32.69
C ILE A 2 -11.39 -35.75 -31.25
N ARG A 3 -11.63 -36.79 -30.43
CA ARG A 3 -12.08 -36.63 -29.03
C ARG A 3 -11.03 -36.06 -28.07
N LEU A 4 -9.74 -36.30 -28.35
CA LEU A 4 -8.63 -35.79 -27.53
C LEU A 4 -8.39 -34.29 -27.77
N ALA A 5 -8.57 -33.84 -29.03
CA ALA A 5 -8.46 -32.43 -29.40
C ALA A 5 -9.57 -31.57 -28.76
N ALA A 6 -10.79 -32.10 -28.65
CA ALA A 6 -11.91 -31.39 -28.02
C ALA A 6 -11.72 -31.18 -26.51
N ILE A 7 -11.12 -32.16 -25.82
CA ILE A 7 -10.85 -32.06 -24.37
C ILE A 7 -9.72 -31.06 -24.11
N ALA A 8 -8.67 -31.06 -24.93
CA ALA A 8 -7.59 -30.09 -24.83
C ALA A 8 -8.08 -28.64 -25.03
N LEU A 9 -9.03 -28.44 -25.94
CA LEU A 9 -9.60 -27.12 -26.23
C LEU A 9 -10.49 -26.58 -25.09
N LEU A 10 -11.18 -27.47 -24.36
CA LEU A 10 -12.02 -27.09 -23.22
C LEU A 10 -11.19 -26.70 -21.98
N VAL A 11 -10.05 -27.35 -21.76
CA VAL A 11 -9.18 -27.06 -20.59
C VAL A 11 -8.49 -25.70 -20.73
N THR A 12 -8.14 -25.26 -21.94
CA THR A 12 -7.49 -23.97 -22.16
C THR A 12 -8.42 -22.77 -21.92
N VAL A 13 -9.73 -22.90 -22.16
CA VAL A 13 -10.67 -21.78 -22.00
C VAL A 13 -10.98 -21.50 -20.52
N ALA A 14 -10.85 -22.51 -19.65
CA ALA A 14 -11.20 -22.39 -18.23
C ALA A 14 -10.21 -21.57 -17.38
N GLN A 15 -9.06 -21.16 -17.92
CA GLN A 15 -7.99 -20.51 -17.14
C GLN A 15 -7.97 -18.97 -17.22
N PHE A 16 -8.77 -18.36 -18.10
CA PHE A 16 -8.70 -16.91 -18.36
C PHE A 16 -9.53 -16.02 -17.41
N GLY A 17 -10.10 -16.57 -16.33
CA GLY A 17 -11.12 -15.87 -15.51
C GLY A 17 -10.68 -15.32 -14.16
N VAL A 18 -9.46 -15.59 -13.67
CA VAL A 18 -9.04 -15.17 -12.32
C VAL A 18 -8.33 -13.82 -12.38
N GLY A 19 -9.12 -12.74 -12.51
CA GLY A 19 -8.64 -11.39 -12.26
C GLY A 19 -8.60 -11.12 -10.75
N SER A 20 -7.42 -10.95 -10.17
CA SER A 20 -7.30 -10.44 -8.80
C SER A 20 -7.83 -9.00 -8.76
N PRO A 21 -8.66 -8.62 -7.77
CA PRO A 21 -9.05 -7.24 -7.63
C PRO A 21 -7.84 -6.42 -7.17
N ALA A 22 -7.30 -5.60 -8.07
CA ALA A 22 -6.29 -4.61 -7.75
C ALA A 22 -7.00 -3.42 -7.08
N PHE A 23 -7.24 -3.51 -5.77
CA PHE A 23 -7.69 -2.36 -5.01
C PHE A 23 -6.49 -1.46 -4.72
N ALA A 24 -6.33 -0.38 -5.48
CA ALA A 24 -5.57 0.79 -5.04
C ALA A 24 -6.38 1.49 -3.93
N ALA A 25 -6.47 0.84 -2.78
CA ALA A 25 -7.25 1.33 -1.65
C ALA A 25 -6.32 2.10 -0.71
N CYS A 26 -6.69 3.34 -0.39
CA CYS A 26 -6.02 4.06 0.68
C CYS A 26 -6.18 3.30 2.00
N THR A 27 -5.10 3.18 2.78
CA THR A 27 -5.09 2.54 4.08
C THR A 27 -4.95 3.55 5.21
N CYS A 28 -5.58 3.31 6.35
CA CYS A 28 -5.46 4.16 7.53
C CYS A 28 -4.35 3.61 8.44
N ARG A 29 -3.29 4.39 8.64
CA ARG A 29 -2.13 4.02 9.48
C ARG A 29 -1.78 5.15 10.44
N CYS A 30 -1.14 4.79 11.55
CA CYS A 30 -0.56 5.77 12.46
C CYS A 30 0.81 6.20 11.96
N ILE A 31 0.97 7.50 11.71
CA ILE A 31 2.18 8.13 11.17
C ILE A 31 2.61 9.23 12.13
N ASN A 32 3.80 9.11 12.71
CA ASN A 32 4.34 10.03 13.70
C ASN A 32 3.37 10.27 14.88
N GLY A 33 2.62 9.26 15.32
CA GLY A 33 1.63 9.40 16.39
C GLY A 33 0.26 9.90 15.94
N GLU A 34 0.05 10.17 14.65
CA GLU A 34 -1.22 10.68 14.12
C GLU A 34 -1.87 9.69 13.16
N LEU A 35 -3.19 9.55 13.26
CA LEU A 35 -3.95 8.72 12.34
C LEU A 35 -4.09 9.40 10.97
N ARG A 36 -3.59 8.76 9.90
CA ARG A 36 -3.62 9.30 8.54
C ARG A 36 -4.07 8.27 7.52
N SER A 37 -4.75 8.74 6.47
CA SER A 37 -5.08 7.94 5.27
C SER A 37 -3.94 8.05 4.25
N LEU A 38 -3.32 6.91 3.94
CA LEU A 38 -2.22 6.77 3.00
C LEU A 38 -2.71 6.14 1.70
N CYS A 39 -2.41 6.77 0.58
CA CYS A 39 -2.80 6.31 -0.74
C CYS A 39 -1.58 6.21 -1.64
N ASP A 40 -1.62 5.28 -2.60
CA ASP A 40 -0.56 5.08 -3.58
C ASP A 40 -0.48 6.25 -4.57
N SER A 41 -1.61 6.88 -4.88
CA SER A 41 -1.70 8.00 -5.80
C SER A 41 -2.38 9.23 -5.18
N SER A 42 -2.10 10.42 -5.73
CA SER A 42 -2.87 11.64 -5.44
C SER A 42 -4.27 11.61 -6.06
N PHE A 43 -4.52 10.70 -7.01
CA PHE A 43 -5.82 10.55 -7.68
C PHE A 43 -6.77 9.62 -6.91
N ASP A 44 -6.28 8.92 -5.89
CA ASP A 44 -7.08 7.99 -5.11
C ASP A 44 -8.05 8.73 -4.18
N PHE A 45 -9.22 8.14 -4.00
CA PHE A 45 -10.21 8.67 -3.05
C PHE A 45 -9.72 8.45 -1.62
N ARG A 46 -9.48 9.55 -0.87
CA ARG A 46 -9.11 9.47 0.55
C ARG A 46 -10.34 9.23 1.44
N PRO A 47 -10.50 8.03 2.04
CA PRO A 47 -11.56 7.80 3.00
C PRO A 47 -11.30 8.52 4.33
N MET A 48 -12.36 8.73 5.10
CA MET A 48 -12.23 9.11 6.51
C MET A 48 -11.82 7.89 7.32
N CYS A 49 -10.77 8.02 8.14
CA CYS A 49 -10.35 6.96 9.03
C CYS A 49 -11.29 6.86 10.24
N SER A 50 -11.69 5.65 10.61
CA SER A 50 -12.38 5.40 11.87
C SER A 50 -11.52 5.84 13.05
N ALA A 51 -12.13 6.46 14.05
CA ALA A 51 -11.39 6.92 15.23
C ALA A 51 -10.68 5.75 15.93
N GLN A 52 -9.37 5.86 16.05
CA GLN A 52 -8.51 4.93 16.79
C GLN A 52 -7.37 5.70 17.45
N ILE A 53 -6.85 5.17 18.55
CA ILE A 53 -5.77 5.79 19.31
C ILE A 53 -4.44 5.35 18.69
N CYS A 54 -3.63 6.32 18.25
CA CYS A 54 -2.25 6.08 17.87
C CYS A 54 -1.34 6.17 19.10
N PRO A 55 -0.47 5.18 19.35
CA PRO A 55 0.55 5.28 20.37
C PRO A 55 1.46 6.49 20.11
N ILE A 56 2.03 7.07 21.16
CA ILE A 56 2.97 8.19 21.01
C ILE A 56 4.22 7.69 20.29
N ALA A 57 4.58 8.35 19.19
CA ALA A 57 5.81 8.03 18.48
C ALA A 57 7.03 8.45 19.31
N PRO A 58 8.03 7.57 19.49
CA PRO A 58 9.20 7.87 20.30
C PRO A 58 10.08 8.91 19.58
N PRO A 59 10.71 9.85 20.31
CA PRO A 59 11.68 10.77 19.73
C PRO A 59 12.86 9.96 19.17
N SER A 60 13.11 10.11 17.87
CA SER A 60 14.19 9.42 17.17
C SER A 60 14.75 10.29 16.04
N ILE A 61 16.02 10.09 15.71
CA ILE A 61 16.68 10.81 14.61
C ILE A 61 16.29 10.14 13.30
N ALA A 62 15.74 10.93 12.37
CA ALA A 62 15.38 10.44 11.05
C ALA A 62 16.62 9.94 10.29
N PRO A 63 16.53 8.81 9.58
CA PRO A 63 17.62 8.34 8.73
C PRO A 63 17.84 9.28 7.55
N ILE A 64 19.03 9.21 6.98
CA ILE A 64 19.41 10.05 5.82
C ILE A 64 18.53 9.63 4.62
N GLN A 65 17.73 10.56 4.12
CA GLN A 65 16.88 10.33 2.95
C GLN A 65 17.76 10.34 1.67
N PRO A 66 17.79 9.26 0.88
CA PRO A 66 18.44 9.29 -0.42
C PRO A 66 17.69 10.22 -1.37
N LEU A 67 18.42 10.85 -2.29
CA LEU A 67 17.81 11.66 -3.34
C LEU A 67 17.06 10.73 -4.31
N MET A 68 15.73 10.72 -4.22
CA MET A 68 14.86 9.91 -5.06
C MET A 68 13.86 10.81 -5.77
N LEU A 69 13.61 10.53 -7.05
CA LEU A 69 12.51 11.15 -7.76
C LEU A 69 11.19 10.57 -7.23
N PRO A 70 10.22 11.42 -6.83
CA PRO A 70 8.91 10.95 -6.45
C PRO A 70 8.26 10.12 -7.58
N PRO A 71 7.46 9.11 -7.24
CA PRO A 71 6.70 8.37 -8.24
C PRO A 71 5.66 9.27 -8.92
N MET A 72 5.15 8.82 -10.06
CA MET A 72 4.14 9.55 -10.84
C MET A 72 2.92 9.89 -9.96
N GLY A 73 2.51 11.17 -9.96
CA GLY A 73 1.41 11.64 -9.13
C GLY A 73 1.78 11.98 -7.68
N LYS A 74 3.06 11.97 -7.32
CA LYS A 74 3.57 12.46 -6.03
C LYS A 74 4.54 13.62 -6.25
N THR A 75 4.59 14.55 -5.30
CA THR A 75 5.41 15.78 -5.39
C THR A 75 6.67 15.71 -4.55
N SER A 76 6.65 14.97 -3.45
CA SER A 76 7.77 14.89 -2.51
C SER A 76 7.78 13.55 -1.77
N CYS A 77 8.94 13.16 -1.25
CA CYS A 77 9.09 12.01 -0.37
C CYS A 77 9.85 12.42 0.89
N ARG A 78 9.44 11.90 2.06
CA ARG A 78 10.10 12.15 3.34
C ARG A 78 10.11 10.91 4.23
N GLN A 79 11.05 10.87 5.18
CA GLN A 79 11.07 9.87 6.25
C GLN A 79 9.96 10.15 7.25
N VAL A 80 9.23 9.11 7.63
CA VAL A 80 8.21 9.14 8.68
C VAL A 80 8.32 7.90 9.55
N GLN A 81 7.87 8.00 10.80
CA GLN A 81 7.67 6.84 11.66
C GLN A 81 6.27 6.28 11.42
N ALA A 82 6.18 5.11 10.82
CA ALA A 82 4.92 4.41 10.63
C ALA A 82 4.77 3.30 11.67
N LEU A 83 3.59 3.21 12.30
CA LEU A 83 3.31 2.12 13.21
C LEU A 83 3.17 0.82 12.40
N ASN A 84 3.98 -0.16 12.76
CA ASN A 84 3.85 -1.53 12.28
C ASN A 84 2.72 -2.20 13.09
N SER A 85 1.68 -2.68 12.40
CA SER A 85 0.53 -3.33 13.05
C SER A 85 0.85 -4.66 13.70
N ASP A 86 1.91 -5.34 13.24
CA ASP A 86 2.26 -6.68 13.69
C ASP A 86 3.15 -6.64 14.93
N THR A 87 4.11 -5.70 14.97
CA THR A 87 5.04 -5.53 16.10
C THR A 87 4.55 -4.50 17.11
N SER A 88 3.59 -3.66 16.74
CA SER A 88 3.16 -2.49 17.51
C SER A 88 4.28 -1.48 17.80
N GLU A 89 5.32 -1.46 16.97
CA GLU A 89 6.45 -0.54 17.05
C GLU A 89 6.45 0.47 15.90
N TYR A 90 7.09 1.62 16.13
CA TYR A 90 7.28 2.63 15.10
C TYR A 90 8.55 2.35 14.30
N GLU A 91 8.40 2.22 12.99
CA GLU A 91 9.49 1.95 12.06
C GLU A 91 9.66 3.11 11.07
N TRP A 92 10.89 3.34 10.63
CA TRP A 92 11.17 4.38 9.63
C TRP A 92 10.76 3.89 8.24
N GLU A 93 9.83 4.61 7.63
CA GLU A 93 9.34 4.37 6.27
C GLU A 93 9.46 5.65 5.43
N THR A 94 9.62 5.48 4.11
CA THR A 94 9.56 6.62 3.17
C THR A 94 8.12 6.82 2.71
N LEU A 95 7.54 7.97 3.02
CA LEU A 95 6.22 8.35 2.53
C LEU A 95 6.34 9.38 1.41
N CYS A 96 5.69 9.10 0.28
CA CYS A 96 5.59 10.02 -0.86
C CYS A 96 4.18 10.59 -1.02
N GLU A 97 4.08 11.92 -1.15
CA GLU A 97 2.84 12.69 -1.32
C GLU A 97 2.93 13.73 -2.42
#